data_AF-A0A6I6WJ25-F1
#
_entry.id   AF-A0A6I6WJ25-F1
#
_cell.length_a   1.000
_cell.length_b   1.000
_cell.length_c   1.000
_cell.angle_alpha   90.00
_cell.angle_beta   90.00
_cell.angle_gamma   90.00
#
_symmetry.space_group_name_H-M   'P 1'
#
loop_
_entity.id
_entity.type
_entity.pdbx_description
1 polymer ?
#
loop_
_entity_poly.entity_id
_entity_poly.type
_entity_poly.pdbx_seq_one_letter_code
_entity_poly.pdbx_strand_id
1 'polypeptide(L)'
;MAFVAACARPHHHALRPSKLVDKGWHALIVHTTIHAQLCARLGEFVHHVPDTESHGTGRRPGAGDMDRTQRAITAAGYTPDPLLWLTARANCSQCHAGCADSPAK
;
A
#
# COMPACT_ATOMS: atom_id res chain seq x y z
N MET A 1 5.35 -10.96 2.17
CA MET A 1 4.98 -9.63 1.64
C MET A 1 3.89 -9.04 2.54
N ALA A 2 4.17 -7.91 3.21
CA ALA A 2 3.28 -7.38 4.26
C ALA A 2 1.90 -6.94 3.75
N PHE A 3 1.83 -6.35 2.55
CA PHE A 3 0.57 -5.95 1.93
C PHE A 3 -0.38 -7.13 1.65
N VAL A 4 0.13 -8.22 1.06
CA VAL A 4 -0.67 -9.44 0.81
C VAL A 4 -1.12 -10.08 2.13
N ALA A 5 -0.25 -10.09 3.15
CA ALA A 5 -0.61 -10.59 4.47
C ALA A 5 -1.70 -9.75 5.15
N ALA A 6 -1.72 -8.43 4.92
CA ALA A 6 -2.83 -7.59 5.34
C ALA A 6 -4.10 -7.97 4.57
N CYS A 7 -4.05 -8.08 3.24
CA CYS A 7 -5.23 -8.39 2.41
C CYS A 7 -5.88 -9.74 2.74
N ALA A 8 -5.12 -10.73 3.23
CA ALA A 8 -5.61 -12.04 3.66
C ALA A 8 -6.29 -12.04 5.05
N ARG A 9 -6.64 -10.86 5.59
CA ARG A 9 -7.37 -10.72 6.85
C ARG A 9 -8.73 -10.07 6.59
N PRO A 10 -9.71 -10.26 7.49
CA PRO A 10 -10.99 -9.54 7.37
C PRO A 10 -10.82 -8.02 7.45
N HIS A 11 -11.35 -7.29 6.47
CA HIS A 11 -11.41 -5.82 6.46
C HIS A 11 -12.77 -5.34 5.96
N HIS A 12 -13.23 -4.20 6.47
CA HIS A 12 -14.49 -3.58 6.06
C HIS A 12 -14.43 -2.87 4.69
N HIS A 13 -13.22 -2.60 4.19
CA HIS A 13 -13.01 -1.90 2.93
C HIS A 13 -11.84 -2.53 2.17
N ALA A 14 -11.87 -2.43 0.84
CA ALA A 14 -10.75 -2.83 0.00
C ALA A 14 -9.47 -2.06 0.38
N LEU A 15 -8.36 -2.81 0.49
CA LEU A 15 -7.03 -2.25 0.69
C LEU A 15 -6.41 -1.91 -0.67
N ARG A 16 -5.61 -0.84 -0.73
CA ARG A 16 -4.96 -0.40 -1.97
C ARG A 16 -3.46 -0.20 -1.72
N PRO A 17 -2.59 -0.81 -2.54
CA PRO A 17 -1.15 -0.64 -2.39
C PRO A 17 -0.71 0.76 -2.85
N SER A 18 0.46 1.19 -2.40
CA SER A 18 1.18 2.28 -3.10
C SER A 18 1.63 1.81 -4.48
N LYS A 19 2.06 2.74 -5.35
CA LYS A 19 2.61 2.38 -6.68
C LYS A 19 3.81 1.43 -6.60
N LEU A 20 4.67 1.59 -5.60
CA LEU A 20 5.88 0.77 -5.48
C LEU A 20 5.55 -0.62 -4.95
N VAL A 21 4.64 -0.70 -3.96
CA VAL A 21 4.14 -1.98 -3.45
C VAL A 21 3.38 -2.74 -4.52
N ASP A 22 2.58 -2.05 -5.35
CA ASP A 22 1.84 -2.63 -6.48
C ASP A 22 2.77 -3.30 -7.50
N LYS A 23 3.85 -2.63 -7.90
CA LYS A 23 4.90 -3.21 -8.76
C LYS A 23 5.51 -4.48 -8.16
N GLY A 24 5.80 -4.46 -6.86
CA GLY A 24 6.31 -5.63 -6.15
C GLY A 24 5.30 -6.78 -6.10
N TRP A 25 4.01 -6.48 -5.97
CA TRP A 25 2.95 -7.48 -6.01
C TRP A 25 2.76 -8.08 -7.40
N HIS A 26 2.79 -7.26 -8.46
CA HIS A 26 2.82 -7.74 -9.85
C HIS A 26 4.01 -8.65 -10.12
N ALA A 27 5.20 -8.32 -9.61
CA ALA A 27 6.37 -9.19 -9.74
C ALA A 27 6.18 -10.51 -8.98
N LEU A 28 5.52 -10.50 -7.82
CA LEU A 28 5.24 -11.73 -7.06
C LEU A 28 4.19 -12.62 -7.73
N ILE A 29 3.07 -12.05 -8.20
CA ILE A 29 1.90 -12.84 -8.61
C ILE A 29 2.17 -13.68 -9.86
N VAL A 30 3.08 -13.23 -10.74
CA VAL A 30 3.50 -13.99 -11.92
C VAL A 30 4.33 -15.23 -11.58
N HIS A 31 4.95 -15.28 -10.39
CA HIS A 31 5.54 -16.49 -9.84
C HIS A 31 4.46 -17.31 -9.10
N THR A 32 3.54 -17.87 -9.88
CA THR A 32 2.27 -18.45 -9.40
C THR A 32 2.44 -19.48 -8.29
N THR A 33 3.45 -20.34 -8.34
CA THR A 33 3.76 -21.31 -7.27
C THR A 33 4.10 -20.62 -5.94
N ILE A 34 4.94 -19.58 -5.96
CA ILE A 34 5.33 -18.83 -4.76
C ILE A 34 4.13 -18.06 -4.21
N HIS A 35 3.35 -17.44 -5.09
CA HIS A 35 2.14 -16.71 -4.71
C HIS A 35 1.11 -17.63 -4.04
N ALA A 36 0.83 -18.81 -4.62
CA ALA A 36 -0.09 -19.79 -4.06
C ALA A 36 0.38 -20.31 -2.70
N GLN A 37 1.68 -20.61 -2.55
CA GLN A 37 2.24 -21.04 -1.27
C GLN A 37 2.19 -19.94 -0.20
N LEU A 38 2.42 -18.68 -0.58
CA LEU A 38 2.26 -17.54 0.34
C LEU A 38 0.81 -17.46 0.82
N CYS A 39 -0.15 -17.48 -0.10
CA CYS A 39 -1.58 -17.43 0.21
C CYS A 39 -2.02 -18.60 1.11
N ALA A 40 -1.55 -19.82 0.83
CA ALA A 40 -1.84 -20.99 1.66
C ALA A 40 -1.35 -20.80 3.11
N ARG A 41 -0.17 -20.21 3.30
CA ARG A 41 0.36 -19.88 4.65
C ARG A 41 -0.44 -18.78 5.34
N LEU A 42 -1.07 -17.90 4.58
CA LEU A 42 -1.91 -16.82 5.11
C LEU A 42 -3.36 -17.26 5.37
N GLY A 43 -3.77 -18.43 4.88
CA GLY A 43 -5.12 -18.99 5.07
C GLY A 43 -6.16 -18.50 4.06
N GLU A 44 -5.80 -17.61 3.13
CA GLU A 44 -6.70 -17.05 2.12
C GLU A 44 -5.95 -16.78 0.82
N PHE A 45 -6.61 -17.02 -0.32
CA PHE A 45 -6.07 -16.67 -1.63
C PHE A 45 -6.35 -15.20 -1.95
N VAL A 46 -5.30 -14.39 -1.99
CA VAL A 46 -5.42 -12.96 -2.27
C VAL A 46 -5.47 -12.75 -3.79
N HIS A 47 -6.67 -12.48 -4.29
CA HIS A 47 -6.89 -12.19 -5.71
C HIS A 47 -6.42 -10.77 -6.06
N HIS A 48 -5.66 -10.64 -7.15
CA HIS A 48 -5.36 -9.35 -7.75
C HIS A 48 -6.45 -8.98 -8.74
N VAL A 49 -7.10 -7.83 -8.50
CA VAL A 49 -8.04 -7.22 -9.44
C VAL A 49 -7.38 -5.95 -9.96
N PRO A 50 -6.98 -5.90 -11.25
CA PRO A 50 -6.37 -4.71 -11.81
C PRO A 50 -7.34 -3.52 -11.72
N ASP A 51 -6.76 -2.34 -11.51
CA ASP A 51 -7.47 -1.08 -11.55
C ASP A 51 -7.85 -0.77 -13.00
N THR A 52 -8.91 -1.42 -13.48
CA THR A 52 -9.53 -1.10 -14.77
C THR A 52 -10.48 0.07 -14.58
N GLU A 53 -10.62 0.90 -15.60
CA GLU A 53 -11.55 2.05 -15.66
C GLU A 53 -13.00 1.70 -15.22
N SER A 54 -13.35 0.41 -15.20
CA SER A 54 -14.69 -0.13 -14.97
C SER A 54 -15.01 -0.64 -13.55
N HIS A 55 -14.05 -0.78 -12.64
CA HIS A 55 -14.32 -1.29 -11.28
C HIS A 55 -13.80 -0.37 -10.16
N GLY A 56 -14.51 0.74 -9.95
CA GLY A 56 -14.37 1.56 -8.74
C GLY A 56 -14.19 3.05 -9.02
N THR A 57 -15.28 3.74 -9.37
CA THR A 57 -15.41 5.22 -9.43
C THR A 57 -14.49 6.00 -10.38
N GLY A 58 -13.53 5.38 -11.08
CA GLY A 58 -12.47 6.10 -11.80
C GLY A 58 -11.57 6.94 -10.87
N ARG A 59 -11.68 6.74 -9.55
CA ARG A 59 -10.99 7.54 -8.54
C ARG A 59 -9.60 6.99 -8.30
N ARG A 60 -8.60 7.81 -8.60
CA ARG A 60 -7.21 7.55 -8.20
C ARG A 60 -7.15 7.28 -6.69
N PRO A 61 -6.31 6.32 -6.25
CA PRO A 61 -6.07 6.08 -4.83
C PRO A 61 -5.75 7.39 -4.11
N GLY A 62 -6.58 7.73 -3.12
CA GLY A 62 -6.38 8.91 -2.29
C GLY A 62 -5.48 8.62 -1.09
N ALA A 63 -5.01 9.68 -0.42
CA ALA A 63 -4.18 9.53 0.78
C ALA A 63 -4.85 8.67 1.88
N GLY A 64 -6.18 8.74 2.02
CA GLY A 64 -6.93 7.91 2.97
C GLY A 64 -6.94 6.41 2.64
N ASP A 65 -6.76 6.02 1.38
CA ASP A 65 -6.69 4.61 0.99
C ASP A 65 -5.35 3.98 1.40
N MET A 66 -4.27 4.76 1.30
CA MET A 66 -2.92 4.34 1.72
C MET A 66 -2.77 4.29 3.23
N ASP A 67 -3.31 5.27 3.97
CA ASP A 67 -3.32 5.24 5.44
C ASP A 67 -4.07 4.01 5.97
N ARG A 68 -5.26 3.74 5.42
CA ARG A 68 -6.04 2.54 5.76
C ARG A 68 -5.23 1.26 5.56
N THR A 69 -4.52 1.17 4.44
CA THR A 69 -3.73 -0.01 4.11
C THR A 69 -2.53 -0.16 5.04
N GLN A 70 -1.83 0.92 5.36
CA GLN A 70 -0.72 0.90 6.32
C GLN A 70 -1.21 0.49 7.73
N ARG A 71 -2.36 1.00 8.18
CA ARG A 71 -2.97 0.57 9.44
C ARG A 71 -3.33 -0.92 9.43
N ALA A 72 -3.85 -1.44 8.32
CA ALA A 72 -4.15 -2.86 8.19
C ALA A 72 -2.89 -3.73 8.23
N ILE A 73 -1.78 -3.24 7.66
CA ILE A 73 -0.45 -3.89 7.75
C ILE A 73 0.04 -3.91 9.20
N THR A 74 -0.08 -2.81 9.93
CA THR A 74 0.26 -2.75 11.35
C THR A 74 -0.60 -3.68 12.19
N ALA A 75 -1.92 -3.69 11.96
CA ALA A 75 -2.84 -4.64 12.60
C ALA A 75 -2.54 -6.10 12.23
N ALA A 76 -1.90 -6.32 11.08
CA ALA A 76 -1.40 -7.62 10.67
C ALA A 76 -0.11 -8.06 11.37
N GLY A 77 0.49 -7.21 12.21
CA GLY A 77 1.73 -7.49 12.94
C GLY A 77 3.00 -7.17 12.15
N TYR A 78 2.90 -6.39 11.07
CA TYR A 78 4.04 -5.96 10.26
C TYR A 78 4.25 -4.46 10.38
N THR A 79 5.49 -4.00 10.23
CA THR A 79 5.81 -2.56 10.17
C THR A 79 5.84 -2.11 8.71
N PRO A 80 4.98 -1.18 8.26
CA PRO A 80 5.08 -0.60 6.93
C PRO A 80 6.41 0.15 6.75
N ASP A 81 7.16 -0.15 5.69
CA ASP A 81 8.36 0.61 5.34
C ASP A 81 7.94 1.96 4.74
N PRO A 82 8.24 3.10 5.39
CA PRO A 82 7.82 4.41 4.92
C PRO A 82 8.20 4.69 3.46
N LEU A 83 9.37 4.22 3.00
CA LEU A 83 9.86 4.45 1.64
C LEU A 83 9.01 3.74 0.59
N LEU A 84 8.40 2.61 0.95
CA LEU A 84 7.48 1.90 0.07
C LEU A 84 6.12 2.59 -0.02
N TRP A 85 5.75 3.45 0.92
CA TRP A 85 4.43 4.09 1.00
C TRP A 85 4.43 5.59 0.69
N LEU A 86 5.56 6.15 0.25
CA LEU A 86 5.63 7.54 -0.20
C LEU A 86 4.73 7.76 -1.42
N THR A 87 3.89 8.80 -1.34
CA THR A 87 3.20 9.30 -2.53
C THR A 87 4.18 10.11 -3.37
N ALA A 88 4.01 10.18 -4.70
CA ALA A 88 4.86 11.02 -5.55
C ALA A 88 4.85 12.52 -5.15
N ARG A 89 3.85 12.95 -4.37
CA ARG A 89 3.75 14.30 -3.76
C ARG A 89 4.53 14.44 -2.45
N ALA A 90 4.90 13.34 -1.80
CA ALA A 90 5.73 13.32 -0.60
C ALA A 90 7.22 13.59 -0.90
N ASN A 91 7.61 13.69 -2.17
CA ASN A 91 8.76 14.50 -2.58
C ASN A 91 8.40 15.97 -2.35
N CYS A 92 8.45 16.36 -1.08
CA CYS A 92 8.18 17.71 -0.65
C CYS A 92 9.27 18.59 -1.26
N SER A 93 8.95 19.26 -2.37
CA SER A 93 9.77 20.36 -2.90
C SER A 93 9.80 21.56 -1.93
N GLN A 94 9.09 21.49 -0.81
CA GLN A 94 9.09 22.54 0.22
C GLN A 94 10.38 22.64 1.01
N CYS A 95 11.37 21.75 0.81
CA CYS A 95 12.75 22.06 1.21
C CYS A 95 13.33 23.29 0.47
N HIS A 96 12.70 23.75 -0.61
CA HIS A 96 13.06 24.99 -1.32
C HIS A 96 12.09 26.15 -1.10
N ALA A 97 11.02 25.97 -0.30
CA ALA A 97 10.13 27.06 0.09
C ALA A 97 10.45 27.47 1.53
N GLY A 98 11.53 28.24 1.68
CA GLY A 98 12.10 28.74 2.94
C GLY A 98 11.19 28.64 4.17
N CYS A 99 11.39 27.59 4.98
CA CYS A 99 10.88 27.55 6.33
C CYS A 99 11.70 28.51 7.19
N ALA A 100 11.15 29.68 7.46
CA ALA A 100 11.58 30.51 8.58
C ALA A 100 10.64 30.23 9.75
N ASP A 101 11.04 29.32 10.62
CA ASP A 101 10.52 29.25 12.00
C ASP A 101 11.69 28.87 12.91
N SER A 102 12.53 29.86 13.18
CA SER A 102 13.35 29.86 14.39
C SER A 102 12.52 30.52 15.49
N PRO A 103 12.38 29.94 16.69
CA PRO A 103 11.66 30.61 17.76
C PRO A 103 12.42 31.89 18.12
N ALA A 104 11.72 33.02 18.07
CA ALA A 104 12.22 34.25 18.66
C ALA A 104 12.32 34.05 20.19
N LYS A 105 13.41 34.59 20.72
CA LYS A 105 13.91 34.53 22.10
C LYS A 105 12.85 34.58 23.20
#